data_AF-A0A8K1CQ80-F1
#
_entry.id   AF-A0A8K1CQ80-F1
#
_cell.length_a   1.000
_cell.length_b   1.000
_cell.length_c   1.000
_cell.angle_alpha   90.00
_cell.angle_beta   90.00
_cell.angle_gamma   90.00
#
_symmetry.space_group_name_H-M   'P 1'
#
loop_
_entity.id
_entity.type
_entity.pdbx_description
1 polymer ?
#
loop_
_entity_poly.entity_id
_entity_poly.type
_entity_poly.pdbx_seq_one_letter_code
_entity_poly.pdbx_strand_id
1 'polypeptide(L)'
;MHLDWAQVAHALALRGYQELHVFVQPQQQQRCRDDAEQLVVEFRFARIARVVLRIELVRHTPDWKTHVVFVTAYVKERSDAFYGNIPTPQTLPTCSRTRPAEDDAAVVSDLLHQTIQETMTQFQRTQVEVLSSYGNTRAKFEYELLQHLPGLEIVVVQRAPRNTSCAYVVVPLTQTADHDEQLLDADELHIALVIPLEDTNPGLENWQVQVCIPEDMTLSAKLVQTPSLSSVASTVDLIQTSKETFVPQLLRRRLFVQELRRQAIVLEYDPVDFSQVVILHQEQSRGRPLMLLVCCLQFTPEYFLTNCVGDLRAVLLDGETSTPIELVTEKAVTGDVDNGAVKAEVTTVLEALVDAIRIFTRGL
;
A
#
# COMPACT_ATOMS: atom_id res chain seq x y z
N MET A 1 33.42 -24.45 -0.34
CA MET A 1 33.33 -23.13 -1.00
C MET A 1 32.40 -22.30 -0.13
N HIS A 2 32.69 -21.04 0.18
CA HIS A 2 31.73 -20.23 0.94
C HIS A 2 30.69 -19.70 -0.03
N LEU A 3 29.41 -20.04 0.18
CA LEU A 3 28.32 -19.47 -0.57
C LEU A 3 28.33 -17.95 -0.34
N ASP A 4 28.27 -17.18 -1.44
CA ASP A 4 28.20 -15.73 -1.35
C ASP A 4 26.77 -15.31 -0.98
N TRP A 5 26.52 -15.20 0.32
CA TRP A 5 25.23 -14.79 0.86
C TRP A 5 24.80 -13.39 0.39
N ALA A 6 25.73 -12.52 -0.01
CA ALA A 6 25.38 -11.22 -0.58
C ALA A 6 24.76 -11.36 -1.97
N GLN A 7 25.24 -12.31 -2.79
CA GLN A 7 24.65 -12.61 -4.09
C GLN A 7 23.26 -13.25 -3.97
N VAL A 8 23.09 -14.21 -3.05
CA VAL A 8 21.79 -14.82 -2.77
C VAL A 8 20.80 -13.75 -2.28
N ALA A 9 21.24 -12.88 -1.37
CA ALA A 9 20.41 -11.80 -0.87
C ALA A 9 20.01 -10.80 -1.96
N HIS A 10 20.95 -10.42 -2.82
CA HIS A 10 20.67 -9.56 -3.95
C HIS A 10 19.69 -10.20 -4.94
N ALA A 11 19.86 -11.49 -5.26
CA ALA A 11 18.95 -12.23 -6.13
C ALA A 11 17.53 -12.34 -5.56
N LEU A 12 17.38 -12.51 -4.24
CA LEU A 12 16.08 -12.48 -3.56
C LEU A 12 15.49 -11.05 -3.54
N ALA A 13 16.31 -10.02 -3.32
CA ALA A 13 15.85 -8.63 -3.35
C ALA A 13 15.30 -8.24 -4.74
N LEU A 14 15.94 -8.69 -5.82
CA LEU A 14 15.45 -8.51 -7.19
C LEU A 14 14.10 -9.22 -7.46
N ARG A 15 13.70 -10.17 -6.60
CA ARG A 15 12.39 -10.84 -6.64
C ARG A 15 11.36 -10.20 -5.71
N GLY A 16 11.66 -9.02 -5.15
CA GLY A 16 10.75 -8.25 -4.31
C GLY A 16 10.76 -8.61 -2.81
N TYR A 17 11.68 -9.48 -2.36
CA TYR A 17 11.82 -9.75 -0.93
C TYR A 17 12.59 -8.62 -0.24
N GLN A 18 11.96 -7.96 0.73
CA GLN A 18 12.55 -6.85 1.50
C GLN A 18 13.24 -7.35 2.79
N GLU A 19 14.16 -6.57 3.37
CA GLU A 19 14.73 -6.82 4.71
C GLU A 19 15.30 -8.24 4.96
N LEU A 20 16.10 -8.77 4.03
CA LEU A 20 16.74 -10.08 4.21
C LEU A 20 17.88 -10.02 5.24
N HIS A 21 17.78 -10.84 6.29
CA HIS A 21 18.78 -10.91 7.35
C HIS A 21 19.43 -12.30 7.42
N VAL A 22 20.62 -12.44 6.83
CA VAL A 22 21.38 -13.68 6.93
C VAL A 22 22.10 -13.74 8.27
N PHE A 23 21.72 -14.70 9.12
CA PHE A 23 22.39 -14.93 10.41
C PHE A 23 23.08 -16.29 10.40
N VAL A 24 24.37 -16.31 10.10
CA VAL A 24 25.16 -17.53 10.32
C VAL A 24 25.34 -17.69 11.83
N GLN A 25 24.44 -18.42 12.47
CA GLN A 25 24.56 -18.77 13.88
C GLN A 25 25.39 -20.04 13.97
N PRO A 26 26.68 -19.99 14.37
CA PRO A 26 27.43 -21.21 14.63
C PRO A 26 26.73 -21.94 15.78
N GLN A 27 26.15 -23.12 15.52
CA GLN A 27 25.58 -23.94 16.58
C GLN A 27 26.70 -24.35 17.56
N GLN A 28 26.89 -23.55 18.59
CA GLN A 28 27.68 -23.95 19.74
C GLN A 28 26.86 -25.01 20.49
N GLN A 29 27.31 -26.27 20.42
CA GLN A 29 27.02 -27.37 21.36
C GLN A 29 26.02 -28.48 20.99
N GLN A 30 25.84 -28.89 19.74
CA GLN A 30 25.30 -30.25 19.48
C GLN A 30 26.23 -31.11 18.63
N ARG A 31 26.64 -32.22 19.23
CA ARG A 31 27.80 -33.07 18.94
C ARG A 31 27.71 -33.92 17.67
N CYS A 32 26.79 -33.65 16.74
CA CYS A 32 26.64 -34.46 15.55
C CYS A 32 26.49 -33.58 14.31
N ARG A 33 27.60 -33.51 13.54
CA ARG A 33 27.68 -33.47 12.07
C ARG A 33 26.56 -32.71 11.35
N ASP A 34 26.84 -31.46 11.03
CA ASP A 34 26.77 -30.87 9.68
C ASP A 34 26.84 -29.33 9.83
N ASP A 35 27.40 -28.64 8.84
CA ASP A 35 27.47 -27.17 8.82
C ASP A 35 26.06 -26.62 8.55
N ALA A 36 25.27 -26.45 9.62
CA ALA A 36 23.97 -25.83 9.58
C ALA A 36 24.11 -24.30 9.56
N GLU A 37 23.51 -23.66 8.57
CA GLU A 37 23.42 -22.21 8.43
C GLU A 37 21.95 -21.81 8.57
N GLN A 38 21.64 -20.89 9.49
CA GLN A 38 20.27 -20.38 9.63
C GLN A 38 20.09 -19.13 8.77
N LEU A 39 19.08 -19.12 7.91
CA LEU A 39 18.70 -17.97 7.13
C LEU A 39 17.40 -17.40 7.68
N VAL A 40 17.39 -16.13 8.07
CA VAL A 40 16.15 -15.45 8.47
C VAL A 40 15.73 -14.52 7.35
N VAL A 41 14.67 -14.90 6.67
CA VAL A 41 14.07 -14.12 5.60
C VAL A 41 12.83 -13.45 6.17
N GLU A 42 12.91 -12.15 6.43
CA GLU A 42 11.72 -11.35 6.70
C GLU A 42 11.10 -10.97 5.35
N PHE A 43 9.78 -10.99 5.24
CA PHE A 43 9.10 -10.34 4.13
C PHE A 43 7.71 -9.88 4.56
N ARG A 44 7.12 -9.01 3.76
CA ARG A 44 5.73 -8.59 3.93
C ARG A 44 4.80 -9.64 3.33
N PHE A 45 3.86 -10.13 4.13
CA PHE A 45 2.77 -11.01 3.70
C PHE A 45 1.45 -10.31 3.99
N ALA A 46 0.45 -10.50 3.14
CA ALA A 46 -0.84 -9.82 3.29
C ALA A 46 -0.76 -8.28 3.14
N ARG A 47 0.38 -7.69 2.75
CA ARG A 47 0.67 -6.23 2.74
C ARG A 47 0.49 -5.50 4.08
N ILE A 48 -0.14 -6.13 5.07
CA ILE A 48 -0.45 -5.60 6.41
C ILE A 48 0.34 -6.29 7.53
N ALA A 49 0.93 -7.46 7.27
CA ALA A 49 1.64 -8.25 8.26
C ALA A 49 3.07 -8.51 7.80
N ARG A 50 4.05 -8.30 8.68
CA ARG A 50 5.40 -8.79 8.40
C ARG A 50 5.41 -10.27 8.77
N VAL A 51 5.59 -11.14 7.79
CA VAL A 51 5.80 -12.57 8.05
C VAL A 51 7.30 -12.82 8.03
N VAL A 52 7.82 -13.27 9.15
CA VAL A 52 9.20 -13.70 9.25
C VAL A 52 9.26 -15.18 8.98
N LEU A 53 9.97 -15.56 7.92
CA LEU A 53 10.38 -16.93 7.70
C LEU A 53 11.78 -17.16 8.26
N ARG A 54 11.89 -18.14 9.14
CA ARG A 54 13.19 -18.71 9.52
C ARG A 54 13.38 -19.98 8.73
N ILE A 55 14.34 -19.97 7.81
CA ILE A 55 14.70 -21.09 6.94
C ILE A 55 16.04 -21.64 7.44
N GLU A 56 16.04 -22.86 7.92
CA GLU A 56 17.25 -23.54 8.35
C GLU A 56 17.81 -24.35 7.18
N LEU A 57 19.05 -24.03 6.80
CA LEU A 57 19.75 -24.67 5.71
C LEU A 57 20.85 -25.55 6.27
N VAL A 58 20.99 -26.76 5.74
CA VAL A 58 22.08 -27.66 6.11
C VAL A 58 22.86 -28.01 4.86
N ARG A 59 24.18 -27.84 4.92
CA ARG A 59 25.08 -28.36 3.89
C ARG A 59 25.42 -29.80 4.19
N HIS A 60 25.05 -30.69 3.28
CA HIS A 60 25.40 -32.09 3.38
C HIS A 60 26.84 -32.29 2.88
N THR A 61 27.73 -32.65 3.81
CA THR A 61 29.18 -32.74 3.57
C THR A 61 29.64 -33.77 2.52
N PRO A 62 28.94 -34.90 2.29
CA PRO A 62 29.33 -35.86 1.25
C PRO A 62 29.17 -35.36 -0.19
N ASP A 63 28.20 -34.49 -0.47
CA ASP A 63 27.90 -34.04 -1.84
C ASP A 63 27.89 -32.51 -2.01
N TRP A 64 28.24 -31.77 -0.96
CA TRP A 64 28.29 -30.30 -0.93
C TRP A 64 26.99 -29.63 -1.36
N LYS A 65 25.86 -30.26 -1.03
CA LYS A 65 24.55 -29.76 -1.42
C LYS A 65 23.86 -29.08 -0.27
N THR A 66 23.26 -27.94 -0.60
CA THR A 66 22.46 -27.17 0.36
C THR A 66 21.04 -27.72 0.38
N HIS A 67 20.54 -28.06 1.57
CA HIS A 67 19.17 -28.54 1.79
C HIS A 67 18.39 -27.60 2.72
N VAL A 68 17.10 -27.44 2.45
CA VAL A 68 16.17 -26.78 3.38
C VAL A 68 15.65 -27.82 4.36
N VAL A 69 16.07 -27.73 5.62
CA VAL A 69 15.71 -28.70 6.65
C VAL A 69 14.44 -28.29 7.37
N PHE A 70 14.32 -26.98 7.64
CA PHE A 70 13.25 -26.47 8.47
C PHE A 70 12.81 -25.08 7.99
N VAL A 71 11.51 -24.83 8.00
CA VAL A 71 10.94 -23.51 7.73
C VAL A 71 9.91 -23.21 8.82
N THR A 72 10.13 -22.12 9.56
CA THR A 72 9.12 -21.58 10.48
C THR A 72 8.64 -20.25 9.95
N ALA A 73 7.32 -20.08 9.85
CA ALA A 73 6.68 -18.80 9.62
C ALA A 73 6.08 -18.26 10.91
N TYR A 74 6.24 -16.97 11.17
CA TYR A 74 5.45 -16.28 12.18
C TYR A 74 5.18 -14.84 11.76
N VAL A 75 4.07 -14.29 12.23
CA VAL A 75 3.72 -12.88 12.02
C VAL A 75 4.47 -12.05 13.06
N LYS A 76 5.21 -11.03 12.62
CA LYS A 76 5.85 -10.01 13.44
C LYS A 76 4.97 -8.76 13.39
N GLU A 77 4.51 -8.31 14.55
CA GLU A 77 3.62 -7.16 14.67
C GLU A 77 4.39 -5.84 14.44
N ARG A 78 3.73 -4.84 13.84
CA ARG A 78 4.27 -3.49 13.64
C ARG A 78 4.07 -2.68 14.93
N SER A 79 5.15 -2.11 15.47
CA SER A 79 5.29 -1.78 16.90
C SER A 79 4.48 -0.62 17.47
N ASP A 80 3.72 0.19 16.69
CA ASP A 80 3.26 1.48 17.23
C ASP A 80 1.72 1.65 17.33
N ALA A 81 0.91 0.74 16.79
CA ALA A 81 -0.56 0.84 16.84
C ALA A 81 -1.30 -0.46 17.23
N PHE A 82 -0.59 -1.58 17.38
CA PHE A 82 -1.15 -2.89 17.65
C PHE A 82 -0.38 -3.51 18.81
N TYR A 83 -1.03 -3.66 19.96
CA TYR A 83 -0.48 -4.36 21.12
C TYR A 83 -1.05 -5.76 21.15
N GLY A 84 -0.53 -6.68 20.35
CA GLY A 84 -1.00 -8.04 20.22
C GLY A 84 0.00 -9.09 20.70
N ASN A 85 -0.38 -9.93 21.66
CA ASN A 85 0.32 -11.19 21.87
C ASN A 85 -0.06 -12.09 20.70
N ILE A 86 0.92 -12.35 19.84
CA ILE A 86 0.82 -13.39 18.81
C ILE A 86 0.44 -14.69 19.55
N PRO A 87 -0.64 -15.41 19.15
CA PRO A 87 -0.81 -16.77 19.61
C PRO A 87 0.48 -17.50 19.27
N THR A 88 1.03 -18.25 20.23
CA THR A 88 2.21 -19.13 20.11
C THR A 88 2.55 -19.41 18.65
N PRO A 89 3.77 -19.08 18.15
CA PRO A 89 4.11 -19.15 16.73
C PRO A 89 3.43 -20.36 16.13
N GLN A 90 2.48 -20.13 15.21
CA GLN A 90 1.84 -21.22 14.52
C GLN A 90 2.95 -21.87 13.72
N THR A 91 3.59 -22.89 14.31
CA THR A 91 4.51 -23.76 13.62
C THR A 91 3.70 -24.40 12.52
N LEU A 92 3.82 -23.84 11.32
CA LEU A 92 3.35 -24.49 10.12
C LEU A 92 3.96 -25.90 10.10
N PRO A 93 3.24 -26.90 9.57
CA PRO A 93 3.80 -28.22 9.35
C PRO A 93 5.17 -28.08 8.67
N THR A 94 6.20 -28.64 9.31
CA THR A 94 7.58 -28.63 8.81
C THR A 94 7.59 -29.16 7.38
N CYS A 95 7.91 -28.30 6.40
CA CYS A 95 8.18 -28.75 5.05
C CYS A 95 9.64 -29.20 5.00
N SER A 96 9.92 -30.46 5.36
CA SER A 96 11.25 -31.04 5.19
C SER A 96 11.45 -31.38 3.71
N ARG A 97 12.22 -30.55 2.98
CA ARG A 97 12.48 -30.77 1.56
C ARG A 97 13.98 -30.80 1.30
N THR A 98 14.50 -32.01 1.12
CA THR A 98 15.86 -32.23 0.63
C THR A 98 15.86 -32.06 -0.88
N ARG A 99 16.01 -30.81 -1.35
CA ARG A 99 16.42 -30.59 -2.74
C ARG A 99 17.92 -30.36 -2.79
N PRO A 100 18.66 -31.14 -3.60
CA PRO A 100 20.08 -30.92 -3.81
C PRO A 100 20.29 -29.66 -4.67
N ALA A 101 20.88 -28.60 -4.10
CA ALA A 101 21.40 -27.46 -4.87
C ALA A 101 22.94 -27.56 -4.93
N GLU A 102 23.52 -27.42 -6.13
CA GLU A 102 24.96 -27.11 -6.25
C GLU A 102 25.23 -25.75 -5.57
N ASP A 103 26.45 -25.50 -5.09
CA ASP A 103 26.90 -24.25 -4.44
C ASP A 103 26.96 -23.05 -5.42
N ASP A 104 25.93 -22.89 -6.26
CA ASP A 104 25.67 -21.73 -7.10
C ASP A 104 24.61 -20.84 -6.43
N ALA A 105 24.94 -19.56 -6.24
CA ALA A 105 24.05 -18.59 -5.65
C ALA A 105 22.70 -18.49 -6.39
N ALA A 106 22.68 -18.69 -7.71
CA ALA A 106 21.46 -18.69 -8.49
C ALA A 106 20.54 -19.87 -8.13
N VAL A 107 21.11 -21.08 -8.03
CA VAL A 107 20.37 -22.30 -7.69
C VAL A 107 19.84 -22.24 -6.26
N VAL A 108 20.63 -21.74 -5.32
CA VAL A 108 20.18 -21.54 -3.92
C VAL A 108 19.10 -20.46 -3.85
N SER A 109 19.22 -19.36 -4.58
CA SER A 109 18.19 -18.32 -4.66
C SER A 109 16.88 -18.85 -5.23
N ASP A 110 16.92 -19.71 -6.25
CA ASP A 110 15.73 -20.36 -6.82
C ASP A 110 15.06 -21.31 -5.83
N LEU A 111 15.86 -22.13 -5.15
CA LEU A 111 15.38 -23.02 -4.10
C LEU A 111 14.69 -22.24 -2.98
N LEU A 112 15.29 -21.15 -2.53
CA LEU A 112 14.72 -20.28 -1.49
C LEU A 112 13.44 -19.60 -1.97
N HIS A 113 13.43 -19.03 -3.17
CA HIS A 113 12.23 -18.42 -3.76
C HIS A 113 11.06 -19.41 -3.82
N GLN A 114 11.30 -20.63 -4.34
CA GLN A 114 10.28 -21.67 -4.38
C GLN A 114 9.80 -22.06 -2.97
N THR A 115 10.72 -22.20 -2.02
CA THR A 115 10.39 -22.53 -0.63
C THR A 115 9.53 -21.45 0.01
N ILE A 116 9.84 -20.18 -0.23
CA ILE A 116 9.05 -19.03 0.24
C ILE A 116 7.65 -19.08 -0.36
N GLN A 117 7.52 -19.24 -1.69
CA GLN A 117 6.22 -19.31 -2.37
C GLN A 117 5.33 -20.45 -1.84
N GLU A 118 5.91 -21.64 -1.65
CA GLU A 118 5.21 -22.79 -1.09
C GLU A 118 4.78 -22.55 0.36
N THR A 119 5.66 -21.96 1.16
CA THR A 119 5.36 -21.61 2.57
C THR A 119 4.27 -20.55 2.65
N MET A 120 4.29 -19.54 1.78
CA MET A 120 3.23 -18.52 1.69
C MET A 120 1.88 -19.14 1.32
N THR A 121 1.86 -20.04 0.33
CA THR A 121 0.65 -20.76 -0.08
C THR A 121 0.10 -21.61 1.07
N GLN A 122 0.99 -22.31 1.79
CA GLN A 122 0.61 -23.12 2.95
C GLN A 122 0.10 -22.24 4.10
N PHE A 123 0.78 -21.12 4.38
CA PHE A 123 0.37 -20.16 5.39
C PHE A 123 -1.02 -19.60 5.09
N GLN A 124 -1.28 -19.18 3.84
CA GLN A 124 -2.60 -18.71 3.41
C GLN A 124 -3.68 -19.78 3.65
N ARG A 125 -3.42 -21.04 3.28
CA ARG A 125 -4.35 -22.14 3.55
C ARG A 125 -4.61 -22.30 5.05
N THR A 126 -3.58 -22.25 5.88
CA THR A 126 -3.72 -22.30 7.33
C THR A 126 -4.55 -21.13 7.87
N GLN A 127 -4.38 -19.91 7.35
CA GLN A 127 -5.21 -18.76 7.75
C GLN A 127 -6.70 -18.96 7.40
N VAL A 128 -7.00 -19.59 6.26
CA VAL A 128 -8.37 -19.95 5.87
C VAL A 128 -8.95 -21.04 6.75
N GLU A 129 -8.17 -22.06 7.10
CA GLU A 129 -8.57 -23.11 8.05
C GLU A 129 -8.84 -22.52 9.44
N VAL A 130 -7.99 -21.60 9.89
CA VAL A 130 -8.17 -20.87 11.14
C VAL A 130 -9.46 -20.05 11.09
N LEU A 131 -9.71 -19.26 10.04
CA LEU A 131 -10.99 -18.56 9.85
C LEU A 131 -12.19 -19.54 9.90
N SER A 132 -12.06 -20.69 9.24
CA SER A 132 -13.10 -21.72 9.18
C SER A 132 -13.41 -22.36 10.52
N SER A 133 -12.47 -22.32 11.48
CA SER A 133 -12.67 -22.80 12.85
C SER A 133 -13.51 -21.87 13.72
N TYR A 134 -13.62 -20.58 13.38
CA TYR A 134 -14.43 -19.62 14.13
C TYR A 134 -15.93 -19.77 13.86
N GLY A 135 -16.77 -19.32 14.80
CA GLY A 135 -18.23 -19.35 14.66
C GLY A 135 -18.82 -18.30 13.72
N ASN A 136 -18.01 -17.36 13.21
CA ASN A 136 -18.46 -16.25 12.38
C ASN A 136 -18.80 -16.70 10.96
N THR A 137 -20.08 -17.01 10.70
CA THR A 137 -20.55 -17.52 9.39
C THR A 137 -20.53 -16.44 8.30
N ARG A 138 -20.77 -15.17 8.64
CA ARG A 138 -20.70 -14.06 7.69
C ARG A 138 -19.29 -13.87 7.16
N ALA A 139 -18.27 -13.89 8.02
CA ALA A 139 -16.88 -13.76 7.61
C ALA A 139 -16.46 -14.85 6.60
N LYS A 140 -16.92 -16.09 6.81
CA LYS A 140 -16.66 -17.21 5.88
C LYS A 140 -17.35 -16.98 4.54
N PHE A 141 -18.61 -16.57 4.56
CA PHE A 141 -19.38 -16.28 3.35
C PHE A 141 -18.74 -15.15 2.53
N GLU A 142 -18.37 -14.04 3.16
CA GLU A 142 -17.73 -12.92 2.46
C GLU A 142 -16.36 -13.30 1.93
N TYR A 143 -15.56 -14.09 2.68
CA TYR A 143 -14.31 -14.63 2.16
C TYR A 143 -14.52 -15.50 0.92
N GLU A 144 -15.55 -16.36 0.91
CA GLU A 144 -15.90 -17.20 -0.24
C GLU A 144 -16.26 -16.37 -1.49
N LEU A 145 -16.92 -15.22 -1.31
CA LEU A 145 -17.20 -14.28 -2.40
C LEU A 145 -15.92 -13.59 -2.91
N LEU A 146 -14.98 -13.30 -2.02
CA LEU A 146 -13.76 -12.56 -2.35
C LEU A 146 -12.62 -13.43 -2.85
N GLN A 147 -12.61 -14.75 -2.59
CA GLN A 147 -11.49 -15.66 -2.90
C GLN A 147 -11.10 -15.71 -4.39
N HIS A 148 -11.98 -15.24 -5.27
CA HIS A 148 -11.73 -15.16 -6.71
C HIS A 148 -11.00 -13.88 -7.13
N LEU A 149 -10.87 -12.90 -6.23
CA LEU A 149 -10.14 -11.67 -6.51
C LEU A 149 -8.63 -11.96 -6.58
N PRO A 150 -7.94 -11.52 -7.64
CA PRO A 150 -6.51 -11.69 -7.75
C PRO A 150 -5.78 -10.95 -6.62
N GLY A 151 -4.72 -11.57 -6.12
CA GLY A 151 -3.94 -11.03 -4.99
C GLY A 151 -4.70 -10.87 -3.68
N LEU A 152 -5.85 -11.55 -3.49
CA LEU A 152 -6.50 -11.60 -2.18
C LEU A 152 -5.58 -12.27 -1.17
N GLU A 153 -5.40 -11.61 -0.03
CA GLU A 153 -4.63 -12.14 1.09
C GLU A 153 -5.49 -12.15 2.37
N ILE A 154 -5.26 -13.12 3.25
CA ILE A 154 -5.95 -13.21 4.53
C ILE A 154 -4.97 -13.53 5.66
N VAL A 155 -5.14 -12.85 6.79
CA VAL A 155 -4.44 -13.17 8.04
C VAL A 155 -5.38 -13.04 9.23
N VAL A 156 -5.40 -14.07 10.07
CA VAL A 156 -6.12 -14.07 11.33
C VAL A 156 -5.12 -13.84 12.45
N VAL A 157 -5.35 -12.79 13.24
CA VAL A 157 -4.49 -12.45 14.37
C VAL A 157 -5.31 -12.39 15.66
N GLN A 158 -4.65 -12.67 16.79
CA GLN A 158 -5.19 -12.40 18.11
C GLN A 158 -4.56 -11.12 18.65
N ARG A 159 -5.41 -10.15 19.00
CA ARG A 159 -4.98 -8.89 19.61
C ARG A 159 -5.06 -8.99 21.13
N ALA A 160 -3.92 -8.91 21.79
CA ALA A 160 -3.82 -8.51 23.19
C ALA A 160 -4.28 -7.04 23.38
N PRO A 161 -4.42 -6.57 24.63
CA PRO A 161 -4.60 -7.35 25.86
C PRO A 161 -5.97 -8.04 25.95
N ARG A 162 -6.88 -7.79 25.01
CA ARG A 162 -8.27 -8.29 25.08
C ARG A 162 -8.46 -9.73 24.57
N ASN A 163 -7.40 -10.35 24.06
CA ASN A 163 -7.44 -11.64 23.34
C ASN A 163 -8.45 -11.68 22.19
N THR A 164 -8.74 -10.52 21.61
CA THR A 164 -9.73 -10.38 20.54
C THR A 164 -9.16 -10.90 19.24
N SER A 165 -9.77 -11.94 18.67
CA SER A 165 -9.42 -12.43 17.33
C SER A 165 -10.04 -11.57 16.25
N CYS A 166 -9.24 -11.18 15.25
CA CYS A 166 -9.74 -10.53 14.04
C CYS A 166 -9.11 -11.15 12.79
N ALA A 167 -9.91 -11.29 11.74
CA ALA A 167 -9.42 -11.57 10.40
C ALA A 167 -9.19 -10.25 9.67
N TYR A 168 -8.09 -10.17 8.95
CA TYR A 168 -7.84 -9.14 7.98
C TYR A 168 -7.92 -9.76 6.60
N VAL A 169 -8.81 -9.24 5.77
CA VAL A 169 -8.94 -9.62 4.37
C VAL A 169 -8.44 -8.45 3.54
N VAL A 170 -7.37 -8.68 2.77
CA VAL A 170 -6.64 -7.64 2.07
C VAL A 170 -6.82 -7.81 0.57
N VAL A 171 -7.24 -6.73 -0.08
CA VAL A 171 -7.49 -6.70 -1.52
C VAL A 171 -6.68 -5.57 -2.17
N PRO A 172 -5.89 -5.86 -3.20
CA PRO A 172 -5.17 -4.86 -3.97
C PRO A 172 -6.12 -3.95 -4.75
N LEU A 173 -5.86 -2.64 -4.71
CA LEU A 173 -6.71 -1.63 -5.37
C LEU A 173 -6.38 -1.45 -6.85
N THR A 174 -5.15 -1.75 -7.28
CA THR A 174 -4.55 -1.30 -8.55
C THR A 174 -4.46 -2.37 -9.65
N GLN A 175 -5.06 -3.55 -9.46
CA GLN A 175 -4.97 -4.66 -10.42
C GLN A 175 -5.87 -4.49 -11.67
N THR A 176 -5.96 -3.30 -12.23
CA THR A 176 -6.51 -3.12 -13.58
C THR A 176 -5.42 -3.49 -14.58
N ALA A 177 -5.70 -4.46 -15.45
CA ALA A 177 -4.77 -5.02 -16.43
C ALA A 177 -4.27 -4.03 -17.51
N ASP A 178 -4.70 -2.77 -17.46
CA ASP A 178 -4.31 -1.73 -18.42
C ASP A 178 -3.09 -0.95 -17.93
N HIS A 179 -1.92 -1.46 -18.33
CA HIS A 179 -0.70 -0.79 -18.82
C HIS A 179 -0.07 0.44 -18.14
N ASP A 180 -0.61 0.95 -17.06
CA ASP A 180 -0.05 2.13 -16.40
C ASP A 180 0.72 1.72 -15.12
N GLU A 181 1.56 0.68 -15.26
CA GLU A 181 2.36 0.03 -14.19
C GLU A 181 3.37 0.95 -13.47
N GLN A 182 3.53 2.20 -13.91
CA GLN A 182 4.43 3.19 -13.29
C GLN A 182 3.70 4.19 -12.38
N LEU A 183 2.42 3.96 -12.09
CA LEU A 183 1.57 5.02 -11.55
C LEU A 183 1.86 5.41 -10.11
N LEU A 184 2.15 4.39 -9.33
CA LEU A 184 2.58 4.33 -7.94
C LEU A 184 3.44 3.05 -7.89
N ASP A 185 4.17 2.77 -6.82
CA ASP A 185 4.48 1.36 -6.51
C ASP A 185 3.14 0.69 -6.20
N ALA A 186 2.40 0.37 -7.27
CA ALA A 186 0.99 0.07 -7.29
C ALA A 186 0.67 -1.17 -6.46
N ASP A 187 1.68 -1.99 -6.21
CA ASP A 187 1.66 -3.17 -5.37
C ASP A 187 1.49 -2.88 -3.88
N GLU A 188 1.46 -1.62 -3.44
CA GLU A 188 1.34 -1.32 -2.02
C GLU A 188 0.00 -0.68 -1.62
N LEU A 189 -0.82 -0.22 -2.56
CA LEU A 189 -2.15 0.32 -2.23
C LEU A 189 -3.18 -0.82 -2.13
N HIS A 190 -3.83 -0.92 -0.97
CA HIS A 190 -4.80 -1.99 -0.71
C HIS A 190 -5.94 -1.56 0.22
N ILE A 191 -7.04 -2.29 0.16
CA ILE A 191 -8.11 -2.22 1.15
C ILE A 191 -7.93 -3.39 2.10
N ALA A 192 -7.91 -3.11 3.40
CA ALA A 192 -8.03 -4.11 4.45
C ALA A 192 -9.42 -4.06 5.06
N LEU A 193 -10.10 -5.20 5.07
CA LEU A 193 -11.30 -5.44 5.85
C LEU A 193 -10.89 -6.08 7.18
N VAL A 194 -11.13 -5.38 8.29
CA VAL A 194 -10.90 -5.89 9.64
C VAL A 194 -12.20 -6.44 10.18
N ILE A 195 -12.23 -7.76 10.37
CA ILE A 195 -13.41 -8.54 10.72
C ILE A 195 -13.24 -9.07 12.15
N PRO A 196 -14.05 -8.64 13.13
CA PRO A 196 -14.04 -9.24 14.47
C PRO A 196 -14.55 -10.69 14.38
N LEU A 197 -13.83 -11.64 14.99
CA LEU A 197 -14.16 -13.08 14.92
C LEU A 197 -14.82 -13.64 16.17
N GLU A 198 -14.84 -12.89 17.27
CA GLU A 198 -15.42 -13.34 18.54
C GLU A 198 -16.96 -13.34 18.51
N ASP A 199 -17.54 -12.42 17.75
CA ASP A 199 -18.97 -12.41 17.52
C ASP A 199 -19.35 -13.50 16.52
N THR A 200 -20.36 -14.31 16.85
CA THR A 200 -20.83 -15.39 15.97
C THR A 200 -21.45 -14.87 14.68
N ASN A 201 -21.90 -13.60 14.67
CA ASN A 201 -22.44 -12.95 13.48
C ASN A 201 -22.48 -11.42 13.63
N PRO A 202 -21.32 -10.74 13.71
CA PRO A 202 -21.31 -9.28 13.76
C PRO A 202 -21.90 -8.77 12.45
N GLY A 203 -22.84 -7.84 12.54
CA GLY A 203 -23.28 -7.10 11.36
C GLY A 203 -22.10 -6.35 10.73
N LEU A 204 -22.24 -5.99 9.45
CA LEU A 204 -21.21 -5.27 8.70
C LEU A 204 -20.84 -3.94 9.35
N GLU A 205 -21.74 -3.35 10.14
CA GLU A 205 -21.49 -2.14 10.93
C GLU A 205 -20.34 -2.27 11.93
N ASN A 206 -19.98 -3.49 12.33
CA ASN A 206 -18.87 -3.76 13.25
C ASN A 206 -17.54 -4.04 12.51
N TRP A 207 -17.58 -4.13 11.19
CA TRP A 207 -16.38 -4.33 10.37
C TRP A 207 -15.70 -2.98 10.20
N GLN A 208 -14.38 -2.98 10.05
CA GLN A 208 -13.64 -1.77 9.70
C GLN A 208 -13.05 -1.92 8.30
N VAL A 209 -13.35 -0.98 7.43
CA VAL A 209 -12.66 -0.84 6.15
C VAL A 209 -11.52 0.13 6.37
N GLN A 210 -10.33 -0.24 5.92
CA GLN A 210 -9.15 0.62 5.98
C GLN A 210 -8.53 0.65 4.59
N VAL A 211 -8.31 1.85 4.06
CA VAL A 211 -7.41 2.01 2.92
C VAL A 211 -6.01 2.04 3.49
N CYS A 212 -5.25 1.00 3.22
CA CYS A 212 -3.89 0.84 3.69
C CYS A 212 -2.92 1.36 2.63
N ILE A 213 -2.01 2.18 3.12
CA ILE A 213 -1.10 3.00 2.33
C ILE A 213 0.33 2.62 2.78
N PRO A 214 1.32 2.70 1.89
CA PRO A 214 2.72 2.50 2.25
C PRO A 214 3.17 3.31 3.48
N GLU A 215 4.16 2.82 4.21
CA GLU A 215 4.64 3.46 5.44
C GLU A 215 5.36 4.79 5.19
N ASP A 216 6.01 4.91 4.04
CA ASP A 216 6.67 6.08 3.50
C ASP A 216 5.68 7.09 2.89
N MET A 217 4.41 6.72 2.82
CA MET A 217 3.34 7.52 2.23
C MET A 217 2.38 8.04 3.31
N THR A 218 2.40 9.36 3.55
CA THR A 218 1.37 10.05 4.33
C THR A 218 0.35 10.69 3.38
N LEU A 219 -0.83 10.09 3.22
CA LEU A 219 -1.92 10.75 2.48
C LEU A 219 -2.52 11.90 3.30
N SER A 220 -3.06 12.90 2.62
CA SER A 220 -3.99 13.81 3.26
C SER A 220 -5.20 13.02 3.76
N ALA A 221 -5.68 13.34 4.96
CA ALA A 221 -6.91 12.78 5.52
C ALA A 221 -8.15 13.01 4.62
N LYS A 222 -8.02 13.84 3.58
CA LYS A 222 -9.05 14.20 2.61
C LYS A 222 -9.13 13.24 1.41
N LEU A 223 -8.07 12.51 1.04
CA LEU A 223 -8.15 11.46 0.00
C LEU A 223 -8.87 10.22 0.55
N VAL A 224 -8.72 9.94 1.85
CA VAL A 224 -9.26 8.74 2.50
C VAL A 224 -10.69 9.00 2.98
N GLN A 225 -11.62 9.27 2.06
CA GLN A 225 -13.01 8.95 2.37
C GLN A 225 -13.10 7.43 2.46
N THR A 226 -12.89 6.92 3.67
CA THR A 226 -13.09 5.50 3.96
C THR A 226 -14.56 5.24 3.64
N PRO A 227 -14.88 4.32 2.71
CA PRO A 227 -16.25 4.02 2.39
C PRO A 227 -16.96 3.65 3.70
N SER A 228 -18.00 4.40 4.06
CA SER A 228 -18.80 4.04 5.21
C SER A 228 -19.49 2.72 4.89
N LEU A 229 -19.27 1.70 5.71
CA LEU A 229 -20.07 0.47 5.70
C LEU A 229 -21.49 0.85 6.09
N SER A 230 -22.31 1.30 5.13
CA SER A 230 -23.75 1.38 5.34
C SER A 230 -24.26 -0.03 5.60
N SER A 231 -25.28 -0.19 6.43
CA SER A 231 -25.83 -1.48 6.87
C SER A 231 -26.44 -2.35 5.75
N VAL A 232 -26.22 -2.01 4.47
CA VAL A 232 -26.88 -2.61 3.29
C VAL A 232 -25.90 -3.00 2.18
N ALA A 233 -24.61 -2.65 2.26
CA ALA A 233 -23.65 -2.92 1.16
C ALA A 233 -22.92 -4.27 1.31
N SER A 234 -22.81 -5.05 0.23
CA SER A 234 -21.93 -6.23 0.15
C SER A 234 -20.46 -5.81 0.24
N THR A 235 -19.57 -6.65 0.79
CA THR A 235 -18.11 -6.34 0.78
C THR A 235 -17.57 -6.28 -0.64
N VAL A 236 -18.15 -7.05 -1.56
CA VAL A 236 -17.82 -6.99 -2.99
C VAL A 236 -18.14 -5.62 -3.57
N ASP A 237 -19.36 -5.13 -3.32
CA ASP A 237 -19.79 -3.80 -3.79
C ASP A 237 -18.93 -2.71 -3.19
N LEU A 238 -18.55 -2.84 -1.92
CA LEU A 238 -17.67 -1.89 -1.27
C LEU A 238 -16.28 -1.85 -1.93
N ILE A 239 -15.67 -3.01 -2.16
CA ILE A 239 -14.37 -3.10 -2.81
C ILE A 239 -14.45 -2.55 -4.24
N GLN A 240 -15.49 -2.92 -4.97
CA GLN A 240 -15.71 -2.45 -6.34
C GLN A 240 -15.92 -0.94 -6.38
N THR A 241 -16.81 -0.40 -5.54
CA THR A 241 -17.04 1.05 -5.42
C THR A 241 -15.74 1.78 -5.05
N SER A 242 -14.95 1.20 -4.15
CA SER A 242 -13.67 1.80 -3.75
C SER A 242 -12.67 1.81 -4.91
N LYS A 243 -12.59 0.73 -5.70
CA LYS A 243 -11.76 0.69 -6.91
C LYS A 243 -12.23 1.72 -7.94
N GLU A 244 -13.53 1.81 -8.17
CA GLU A 244 -14.15 2.72 -9.13
C GLU A 244 -14.08 4.19 -8.71
N THR A 245 -13.96 4.49 -7.42
CA THR A 245 -13.88 5.86 -6.92
C THR A 245 -12.43 6.27 -6.62
N PHE A 246 -11.74 5.52 -5.77
CA PHE A 246 -10.42 5.91 -5.26
C PHE A 246 -9.36 5.93 -6.36
N VAL A 247 -9.28 4.87 -7.17
CA VAL A 247 -8.23 4.75 -8.19
C VAL A 247 -8.37 5.88 -9.22
N PRO A 248 -9.52 6.07 -9.89
CA PRO A 248 -9.67 7.17 -10.85
C PRO A 248 -9.41 8.55 -10.25
N GLN A 249 -9.80 8.80 -8.99
CA GLN A 249 -9.51 10.06 -8.33
C GLN A 249 -8.01 10.29 -8.14
N LEU A 250 -7.28 9.28 -7.66
CA LEU A 250 -5.83 9.36 -7.50
C LEU A 250 -5.11 9.51 -8.85
N LEU A 251 -5.55 8.77 -9.88
CA LEU A 251 -5.06 8.90 -11.26
C LEU A 251 -5.26 10.33 -11.78
N ARG A 252 -6.48 10.85 -11.64
CA ARG A 252 -6.84 12.18 -12.13
C ARG A 252 -6.02 13.26 -11.43
N ARG A 253 -5.84 13.18 -10.12
CA ARG A 253 -4.97 14.10 -9.37
C ARG A 253 -3.56 14.12 -9.93
N ARG A 254 -2.97 12.94 -10.12
CA ARG A 254 -1.62 12.84 -10.67
C ARG A 254 -1.53 13.47 -12.06
N LEU A 255 -2.44 13.10 -12.97
CA LEU A 255 -2.47 13.65 -14.33
C LEU A 255 -2.65 15.16 -14.31
N PHE A 256 -3.51 15.68 -13.43
CA PHE A 256 -3.69 17.11 -13.23
C PHE A 256 -2.38 17.79 -12.81
N VAL A 257 -1.69 17.28 -11.79
CA VAL A 257 -0.41 17.86 -11.33
C VAL A 257 0.66 17.77 -12.43
N GLN A 258 0.73 16.66 -13.16
CA GLN A 258 1.64 16.51 -14.29
C GLN A 258 1.39 17.54 -15.38
N GLU A 259 0.13 17.77 -15.74
CA GLU A 259 -0.24 18.74 -16.77
C GLU A 259 -0.08 20.18 -16.27
N LEU A 260 -0.38 20.45 -15.00
CA LEU A 260 -0.11 21.73 -14.34
C LEU A 260 1.39 22.07 -14.38
N ARG A 261 2.27 21.10 -14.13
CA ARG A 261 3.73 21.27 -14.26
C ARG A 261 4.19 21.61 -15.67
N ARG A 262 3.40 21.29 -16.71
CA ARG A 262 3.71 21.67 -18.10
C ARG A 262 3.30 23.12 -18.41
N GLN A 263 2.34 23.67 -17.68
CA GLN A 263 1.73 24.97 -17.98
C GLN A 263 2.11 26.08 -16.99
N ALA A 264 2.53 25.72 -15.77
CA ALA A 264 2.85 26.66 -14.71
C ALA A 264 4.16 26.30 -13.99
N ILE A 265 4.73 27.28 -13.27
CA ILE A 265 5.89 27.05 -12.41
C ILE A 265 5.40 26.43 -11.10
N VAL A 266 5.52 25.12 -10.98
CA VAL A 266 5.22 24.39 -9.74
C VAL A 266 6.46 24.37 -8.86
N LEU A 267 6.33 24.88 -7.63
CA LEU A 267 7.41 24.92 -6.64
C LEU A 267 7.46 23.63 -5.83
N GLU A 268 6.29 23.16 -5.38
CA GLU A 268 6.13 22.00 -4.51
C GLU A 268 4.78 21.33 -4.79
N TYR A 269 4.68 20.03 -4.57
CA TYR A 269 3.41 19.31 -4.57
C TYR A 269 3.51 18.10 -3.63
N ASP A 270 2.38 17.61 -3.16
CA ASP A 270 2.32 16.36 -2.39
C ASP A 270 2.59 15.17 -3.32
N PRO A 271 3.72 14.45 -3.17
CA PRO A 271 4.07 13.35 -4.07
C PRO A 271 3.27 12.07 -3.79
N VAL A 272 2.57 12.02 -2.66
CA VAL A 272 1.86 10.83 -2.19
C VAL A 272 0.45 10.80 -2.77
N ASP A 273 -0.31 11.88 -2.55
CA ASP A 273 -1.74 11.92 -2.91
C ASP A 273 -2.14 13.11 -3.77
N PHE A 274 -1.16 13.96 -4.12
CA PHE A 274 -1.37 15.12 -4.98
C PHE A 274 -2.48 16.06 -4.46
N SER A 275 -2.74 16.07 -3.15
CA SER A 275 -3.81 16.86 -2.52
C SER A 275 -3.53 18.35 -2.49
N GLN A 276 -2.27 18.74 -2.66
CA GLN A 276 -1.87 20.14 -2.71
C GLN A 276 -0.73 20.36 -3.71
N VAL A 277 -0.76 21.54 -4.34
CA VAL A 277 0.28 22.02 -5.24
C VAL A 277 0.55 23.49 -4.96
N VAL A 278 1.81 23.83 -4.79
CA VAL A 278 2.30 25.20 -4.64
C VAL A 278 2.82 25.68 -5.99
N ILE A 279 2.29 26.79 -6.47
CA ILE A 279 2.55 27.37 -7.79
C ILE A 279 3.08 28.79 -7.61
N LEU A 280 4.04 29.16 -8.44
CA LEU A 280 4.51 30.53 -8.60
C LEU A 280 3.81 31.18 -9.80
N HIS A 281 3.03 32.22 -9.54
CA HIS A 281 2.50 33.10 -10.57
C HIS A 281 3.35 34.36 -10.68
N GLN A 282 3.68 34.74 -11.92
CA GLN A 282 4.44 35.94 -12.23
C GLN A 282 3.54 36.94 -12.96
N GLU A 283 3.27 38.08 -12.34
CA GLU A 283 2.52 39.17 -12.96
C GLU A 283 3.43 40.36 -13.27
N GLN A 284 3.48 40.76 -14.55
CA GLN A 284 4.19 41.95 -15.00
C GLN A 284 3.24 42.87 -15.77
N SER A 285 2.82 43.95 -15.11
CA SER A 285 2.02 45.00 -15.74
C SER A 285 2.91 46.15 -16.22
N ARG A 286 2.57 46.78 -17.34
CA ARG A 286 3.31 47.96 -17.84
C ARG A 286 3.31 49.06 -16.79
N GLY A 287 4.51 49.48 -16.36
CA GLY A 287 4.68 50.54 -15.37
C GLY A 287 4.54 50.11 -13.91
N ARG A 288 4.43 48.80 -13.63
CA ARG A 288 4.47 48.25 -12.26
C ARG A 288 5.70 47.37 -12.07
N PRO A 289 6.24 47.26 -10.84
CA PRO A 289 7.28 46.27 -10.53
C PRO A 289 6.77 44.85 -10.82
N LEU A 290 7.72 43.94 -11.08
CA LEU A 290 7.42 42.52 -11.19
C LEU A 290 6.83 42.01 -9.89
N MET A 291 5.67 41.37 -9.96
CA MET A 291 5.03 40.76 -8.80
C MET A 291 5.12 39.24 -8.92
N LEU A 292 5.65 38.62 -7.87
CA LEU A 292 5.71 37.17 -7.72
C LEU A 292 4.73 36.77 -6.63
N LEU A 293 3.79 35.91 -6.99
CA LEU A 293 2.74 35.44 -6.09
C LEU A 293 2.87 33.94 -5.95
N VAL A 294 2.91 33.48 -4.70
CA VAL A 294 2.95 32.05 -4.40
C VAL A 294 1.56 31.62 -3.97
N CYS A 295 0.99 30.65 -4.67
CA CYS A 295 -0.35 30.15 -4.41
C CYS A 295 -0.31 28.66 -4.11
N CYS A 296 -0.98 28.23 -3.05
CA CYS A 296 -1.27 26.84 -2.77
C CYS A 296 -2.68 26.52 -3.30
N LEU A 297 -2.76 25.60 -4.26
CA LEU A 297 -4.01 24.94 -4.64
C LEU A 297 -4.17 23.68 -3.80
N GLN A 298 -5.29 23.58 -3.09
CA GLN A 298 -5.68 22.39 -2.34
C GLN A 298 -6.88 21.75 -3.02
N PHE A 299 -6.73 20.48 -3.37
CA PHE A 299 -7.81 19.69 -3.94
C PHE A 299 -8.66 19.09 -2.83
N THR A 300 -9.94 19.44 -2.82
CA THR A 300 -10.90 18.97 -1.82
C THR A 300 -11.49 17.63 -2.23
N PRO A 301 -12.06 16.86 -1.28
CA PRO A 301 -12.85 15.67 -1.63
C PRO A 301 -14.00 16.03 -2.57
N GLU A 302 -14.68 17.15 -2.31
CA GLU A 302 -15.81 17.64 -3.11
C GLU A 302 -15.39 17.85 -4.58
N TYR A 303 -14.24 18.45 -4.82
CA TYR A 303 -13.70 18.65 -6.18
C TYR A 303 -13.65 17.38 -7.01
N PHE A 304 -13.24 16.25 -6.44
CA PHE A 304 -13.15 15.00 -7.21
C PHE A 304 -14.46 14.27 -7.37
N LEU A 305 -15.44 14.59 -6.52
CA LEU A 305 -16.80 14.09 -6.66
C LEU A 305 -17.57 14.89 -7.72
N THR A 306 -17.33 16.20 -7.82
CA THR A 306 -18.11 17.12 -8.67
C THR A 306 -17.38 17.52 -9.95
N ASN A 307 -16.05 17.51 -9.96
CA ASN A 307 -15.16 18.15 -10.94
C ASN A 307 -15.45 19.64 -11.16
N CYS A 308 -15.94 20.31 -10.12
CA CYS A 308 -16.21 21.74 -10.14
C CYS A 308 -15.02 22.51 -9.58
N VAL A 309 -14.39 23.37 -10.39
CA VAL A 309 -13.25 24.20 -9.97
C VAL A 309 -13.57 25.08 -8.75
N GLY A 310 -14.83 25.46 -8.53
CA GLY A 310 -15.25 26.17 -7.32
C GLY A 310 -15.08 25.38 -6.02
N ASP A 311 -14.94 24.05 -6.10
CA ASP A 311 -14.65 23.21 -4.94
C ASP A 311 -13.16 23.16 -4.61
N LEU A 312 -12.27 23.65 -5.50
CA LEU A 312 -10.86 23.84 -5.17
C LEU A 312 -10.68 24.98 -4.17
N ARG A 313 -9.71 24.82 -3.27
CA ARG A 313 -9.31 25.91 -2.37
C ARG A 313 -7.98 26.48 -2.84
N ALA A 314 -7.99 27.75 -3.21
CA ALA A 314 -6.76 28.51 -3.47
C ALA A 314 -6.40 29.35 -2.25
N VAL A 315 -5.11 29.38 -1.92
CA VAL A 315 -4.58 30.15 -0.79
C VAL A 315 -3.34 30.89 -1.25
N LEU A 316 -3.30 32.20 -1.06
CA LEU A 316 -2.10 33.00 -1.27
C LEU A 316 -1.15 32.83 -0.07
N LEU A 317 0.11 32.57 -0.37
CA LEU A 317 1.19 32.45 0.60
C LEU A 317 2.03 33.73 0.54
N ASP A 318 1.96 34.55 1.59
CA ASP A 318 2.75 35.79 1.71
C ASP A 318 3.99 35.64 2.61
N GLY A 319 4.17 34.46 3.21
CA GLY A 319 5.28 34.11 4.11
C GLY A 319 4.96 34.22 5.60
N GLU A 320 3.91 34.96 5.99
CA GLU A 320 3.49 35.11 7.39
C GLU A 320 2.06 34.61 7.62
N THR A 321 1.20 34.78 6.63
CA THR A 321 -0.22 34.41 6.66
C THR A 321 -0.64 33.69 5.38
N SER A 322 -1.74 32.96 5.53
CA SER A 322 -2.36 32.22 4.44
C SER A 322 -3.72 32.87 4.14
N THR A 323 -3.85 33.55 3.01
CA THR A 323 -5.08 34.26 2.65
C THR A 323 -5.89 33.46 1.63
N PRO A 324 -7.08 32.95 1.97
CA PRO A 324 -7.93 32.24 1.02
C PRO A 324 -8.32 33.15 -0.14
N ILE A 325 -8.28 32.63 -1.36
CA ILE A 325 -8.78 33.29 -2.55
C ILE A 325 -9.89 32.42 -3.15
N GLU A 326 -11.04 33.02 -3.45
CA GLU A 326 -12.17 32.33 -4.06
C GLU A 326 -11.95 32.14 -5.56
N LEU A 327 -12.01 30.89 -6.02
CA LEU A 327 -11.93 30.55 -7.44
C LEU A 327 -13.34 30.59 -8.03
N VAL A 328 -13.66 31.67 -8.74
CA VAL A 328 -14.96 31.83 -9.39
C VAL A 328 -14.91 31.30 -10.81
N THR A 329 -15.71 30.28 -11.10
CA THR A 329 -15.95 29.83 -12.47
C THR A 329 -17.31 29.17 -12.60
N GLU A 330 -17.99 29.50 -13.69
CA GLU A 330 -19.30 28.94 -14.05
C GLU A 330 -19.18 27.60 -14.79
N LYS A 331 -17.96 27.16 -15.11
CA LYS A 331 -17.72 25.96 -15.93
C LYS A 331 -17.43 24.74 -15.05
N ALA A 332 -18.37 23.79 -15.04
CA ALA A 332 -18.07 22.42 -14.66
C ALA A 332 -17.21 21.76 -15.75
N VAL A 333 -16.09 21.14 -15.37
CA VAL A 333 -15.25 20.39 -16.32
C VAL A 333 -15.68 18.93 -16.25
N THR A 334 -16.74 18.60 -16.99
CA THR A 334 -17.20 17.21 -17.14
C THR A 334 -16.47 16.58 -18.30
N GLY A 335 -15.47 15.74 -18.00
CA GLY A 335 -14.72 14.97 -18.98
C GLY A 335 -14.28 13.65 -18.37
N ASP A 336 -14.17 12.63 -19.22
CA ASP A 336 -13.57 11.35 -18.86
C ASP A 336 -12.09 11.53 -18.50
N VAL A 337 -11.45 10.55 -17.86
CA VAL A 337 -10.02 10.62 -17.50
C VAL A 337 -9.14 10.41 -18.75
N ASP A 338 -9.30 11.28 -19.74
CA ASP A 338 -8.40 11.38 -20.89
C ASP A 338 -7.48 12.60 -20.75
N ASN A 339 -6.30 12.53 -21.39
CA ASN A 339 -5.31 13.61 -21.32
C ASN A 339 -5.83 14.94 -21.89
N GLY A 340 -6.83 14.92 -22.78
CA GLY A 340 -7.41 16.12 -23.37
C GLY A 340 -8.30 16.87 -22.37
N ALA A 341 -9.12 16.14 -21.63
CA ALA A 341 -9.99 16.65 -20.58
C ALA A 341 -9.18 17.26 -19.44
N VAL A 342 -8.15 16.55 -18.96
CA VAL A 342 -7.27 17.05 -17.89
C VAL A 342 -6.55 18.34 -18.30
N LYS A 343 -6.12 18.44 -19.56
CA LYS A 343 -5.50 19.68 -20.08
C LYS A 343 -6.45 20.86 -20.08
N ALA A 344 -7.69 20.67 -20.52
CA ALA A 344 -8.72 21.70 -20.48
C ALA A 344 -9.06 22.11 -19.04
N GLU A 345 -9.08 21.15 -18.13
CA GLU A 345 -9.28 21.35 -16.70
C GLU A 345 -8.18 22.24 -16.10
N VAL A 346 -6.91 21.88 -16.29
CA VAL A 346 -5.76 22.68 -15.82
C VAL A 346 -5.79 24.09 -16.38
N THR A 347 -6.11 24.25 -17.67
CA THR A 347 -6.24 25.57 -18.29
C THR A 347 -7.30 26.40 -17.59
N THR A 348 -8.47 25.81 -17.34
CA THR A 348 -9.59 26.49 -16.66
C THR A 348 -9.22 26.90 -15.23
N VAL A 349 -8.53 26.04 -14.49
CA VAL A 349 -8.07 26.34 -13.13
C VAL A 349 -7.05 27.47 -13.12
N LEU A 350 -6.10 27.47 -14.05
CA LEU A 350 -5.11 28.54 -14.16
C LEU A 350 -5.75 29.88 -14.54
N GLU A 351 -6.71 29.89 -15.45
CA GLU A 351 -7.48 31.10 -15.79
C GLU A 351 -8.23 31.64 -14.56
N ALA A 352 -8.96 30.78 -13.85
CA ALA A 352 -9.68 31.15 -12.64
C ALA A 352 -8.74 31.68 -11.54
N LEU A 353 -7.57 31.05 -11.37
CA LEU A 353 -6.57 31.49 -10.40
C LEU A 353 -6.00 32.87 -10.75
N VAL A 354 -5.68 33.12 -12.02
CA VAL A 354 -5.17 34.42 -12.48
C VAL A 354 -6.20 35.52 -12.28
N ASP A 355 -7.47 35.26 -12.59
CA ASP A 355 -8.53 36.24 -12.39
C ASP A 355 -8.78 36.53 -10.91
N ALA A 356 -8.77 35.50 -10.07
CA ALA A 356 -8.91 35.64 -8.63
C ALA A 356 -7.75 36.45 -8.02
N ILE A 357 -6.52 36.19 -8.47
CA ILE A 357 -5.34 36.98 -8.12
C ILE A 357 -5.50 38.45 -8.54
N ARG A 358 -5.95 38.73 -9.76
CA ARG A 358 -6.15 40.11 -10.25
C ARG A 358 -7.20 40.86 -9.46
N ILE A 359 -8.27 40.19 -9.05
CA ILE A 359 -9.30 40.78 -8.19
C ILE A 359 -8.69 41.13 -6.83
N PHE A 360 -7.94 40.20 -6.24
CA PHE A 360 -7.25 40.40 -4.97
C PHE A 360 -6.26 41.57 -5.03
N THR A 361 -5.41 41.64 -6.06
CA THR A 361 -4.37 42.66 -6.21
C THR A 361 -4.90 44.04 -6.62
N ARG A 362 -6.15 44.14 -7.09
CA ARG A 362 -6.85 45.43 -7.25
C ARG A 362 -7.42 45.98 -5.95
N GLY A 363 -7.66 45.11 -4.97
CA GLY A 363 -8.12 45.49 -3.64
C GLY A 363 -7.00 45.94 -2.70
N LEU A 364 -5.76 45.59 -3.01
CA LEU A 364 -4.53 46.12 -2.41
C LEU A 364 -4.15 47.46 -3.04
#